data_AF-A0ABD5F0Q0-F1
#
_entry.id   AF-A0ABD5F0Q0-F1
#
_cell.length_a   1.000
_cell.length_b   1.000
_cell.length_c   1.000
_cell.angle_alpha   90.00
_cell.angle_beta   90.00
_cell.angle_gamma   90.00
#
_symmetry.space_group_name_H-M   'P 1'
#
loop_
_entity.id
_entity.type
_entity.pdbx_description
1 polymer ?
#
loop_
_entity_poly.entity_id
_entity_poly.type
_entity_poly.pdbx_seq_one_letter_code
_entity_poly.pdbx_strand_id
1 'polypeptide(L)'
;WLRCKTTAILGTWQPAYAMLTHAAANRPLPDDVGMDPAHYGVHVEAHRADGTSYTLLRLGPYFQTWVASHDADQLNTELAGRAATVIPGATVTVKDTLFDISDHDSYTDPYLTDITKLLADAVEGVTA
;
A
#
# COMPACT_ATOMS: atom_id res chain seq x y z
N TRP A 1 14.32 -7.53 -17.55
CA TRP A 1 15.03 -6.33 -17.08
C TRP A 1 15.72 -6.62 -15.75
N LEU A 2 17.02 -6.31 -15.63
CA LEU A 2 17.77 -6.33 -14.37
C LEU A 2 17.49 -5.01 -13.63
N ARG A 3 17.04 -5.08 -12.36
CA ARG A 3 16.75 -3.89 -11.56
C ARG A 3 18.05 -3.12 -11.26
N CYS A 4 18.13 -1.86 -11.67
CA CYS A 4 19.18 -0.93 -11.22
C CYS A 4 18.68 -0.11 -10.01
N LYS A 5 19.60 0.18 -9.09
CA LYS A 5 19.41 1.12 -7.96
C LYS A 5 19.10 2.53 -8.48
N THR A 6 18.00 3.10 -8.01
CA THR A 6 17.32 4.32 -8.51
C THR A 6 18.11 5.64 -8.43
N THR A 7 19.36 5.65 -7.94
CA THR A 7 20.21 6.87 -7.91
C THR A 7 21.35 6.87 -8.90
N ALA A 8 21.54 5.79 -9.67
CA ALA A 8 22.51 5.79 -10.77
C ALA A 8 21.84 6.33 -12.04
N ILE A 9 22.24 7.52 -12.50
CA ILE A 9 22.00 7.91 -13.89
C ILE A 9 22.76 6.91 -14.76
N LEU A 10 22.04 6.02 -15.43
CA LEU A 10 22.62 4.95 -16.29
C LEU A 10 23.25 5.49 -17.59
N GLY A 11 23.36 6.81 -17.72
CA GLY A 11 23.94 7.53 -18.85
C GLY A 11 23.04 8.68 -19.31
N THR A 12 23.63 9.68 -19.94
CA THR A 12 22.89 10.70 -20.70
C THR A 12 22.26 10.03 -21.93
N TRP A 13 20.99 10.30 -22.18
CA TRP A 13 20.30 9.80 -23.37
C TRP A 13 21.06 10.22 -24.63
N GLN A 14 21.53 9.24 -25.42
CA GLN A 14 22.17 9.48 -26.71
C GLN A 14 21.18 9.17 -27.83
N PRO A 15 20.93 10.12 -28.77
CA PRO A 15 20.02 9.90 -29.91
C PRO A 15 20.35 8.65 -30.73
N ALA A 16 21.62 8.24 -30.77
CA ALA A 16 22.07 7.05 -31.49
C ALA A 16 21.50 5.73 -30.94
N TYR A 17 21.07 5.69 -29.67
CA TYR A 17 20.43 4.51 -29.08
C TYR A 17 18.95 4.35 -29.45
N ALA A 18 18.36 5.33 -30.16
CA ALA A 18 16.97 5.22 -30.64
C ALA A 18 16.76 3.95 -31.49
N MET A 19 17.74 3.57 -32.32
CA MET A 19 17.66 2.35 -33.15
C MET A 19 17.64 1.03 -32.36
N LEU A 20 18.04 1.04 -31.09
CA LEU A 20 18.03 -0.13 -30.21
C LEU A 20 16.71 -0.29 -29.44
N THR A 21 15.76 0.63 -29.65
CA THR A 21 14.43 0.54 -29.04
C THR A 21 13.51 -0.35 -29.88
N HIS A 22 12.60 -1.09 -29.24
CA HIS A 22 11.56 -1.86 -29.93
C HIS A 22 10.76 -0.99 -30.93
N ALA A 23 10.55 0.29 -30.58
CA ALA A 23 9.87 1.27 -31.41
C ALA A 23 10.58 1.54 -32.75
N ALA A 24 11.91 1.60 -32.76
CA ALA A 24 12.68 1.81 -34.00
C ALA A 24 12.78 0.54 -34.87
N ALA A 25 12.65 -0.64 -34.27
CA ALA A 25 12.63 -1.92 -34.99
C ALA A 25 11.23 -2.31 -35.52
N ASN A 26 10.22 -1.45 -35.32
CA ASN A 26 8.82 -1.69 -35.65
C ASN A 26 8.29 -3.04 -35.12
N ARG A 27 8.85 -3.49 -33.98
CA ARG A 27 8.45 -4.72 -33.33
C ARG A 27 7.33 -4.41 -32.35
N PRO A 28 6.31 -5.28 -32.23
CA PRO A 28 5.35 -5.16 -31.15
C PRO A 28 6.11 -5.11 -29.81
N LEU A 29 5.60 -4.30 -28.89
CA LEU A 29 6.01 -4.40 -27.50
C LEU A 29 5.79 -5.86 -27.08
N PRO A 30 6.78 -6.51 -26.44
CA PRO A 30 6.56 -7.83 -25.89
C PRO A 30 5.31 -7.84 -25.02
N ASP A 31 4.54 -8.92 -25.08
CA ASP A 31 3.33 -9.08 -24.26
C ASP A 31 3.64 -9.09 -22.75
N ASP A 32 4.93 -9.18 -22.37
CA ASP A 32 5.46 -9.08 -21.01
C ASP A 32 5.87 -7.67 -20.57
N VAL A 33 5.60 -6.62 -21.38
CA VAL A 33 5.79 -5.20 -21.00
C VAL A 33 4.64 -4.67 -20.14
N GLY A 34 3.87 -5.56 -19.51
CA GLY A 34 3.06 -5.24 -18.34
C GLY A 34 3.68 -5.91 -17.14
N MET A 35 4.39 -5.16 -16.29
CA MET A 35 4.55 -5.66 -14.91
C MET A 35 3.14 -5.78 -14.33
N ASP A 36 2.88 -6.87 -13.61
CA ASP A 36 1.67 -6.97 -12.80
C ASP A 36 1.53 -5.67 -11.98
N PRO A 37 0.33 -5.07 -11.91
CA PRO A 37 0.13 -3.82 -11.20
C PRO A 37 0.77 -3.90 -9.81
N ALA A 38 1.54 -2.89 -9.43
CA ALA A 38 1.97 -2.77 -8.05
C ALA A 38 0.70 -2.64 -7.20
N HIS A 39 0.48 -3.63 -6.35
CA HIS A 39 -0.62 -3.60 -5.41
C HIS A 39 -0.16 -2.84 -4.16
N TYR A 40 -1.08 -2.10 -3.58
CA TYR A 40 -0.86 -1.34 -2.35
C TYR A 40 -1.77 -1.88 -1.25
N GLY A 41 -1.34 -1.71 -0.01
CA GLY A 41 -2.12 -2.04 1.17
C GLY A 41 -2.26 -0.83 2.07
N VAL A 42 -3.21 -0.87 2.98
CA VAL A 42 -3.32 0.07 4.09
C VAL A 42 -3.29 -0.72 5.39
N HIS A 43 -2.38 -0.35 6.28
CA HIS A 43 -2.22 -0.99 7.58
C HIS A 43 -2.66 -0.03 8.68
N VAL A 44 -3.51 -0.52 9.58
CA VAL A 44 -3.86 0.14 10.83
C VAL A 44 -3.04 -0.50 11.93
N GLU A 45 -2.14 0.26 12.56
CA GLU A 45 -1.19 -0.24 13.55
C GLU A 45 -1.40 0.45 14.89
N ALA A 46 -1.40 -0.32 15.97
CA ALA A 46 -1.37 0.18 17.33
C ALA A 46 0.04 0.07 17.90
N HIS A 47 0.54 1.16 18.47
CA HIS A 47 1.86 1.24 19.10
C HIS A 47 1.71 1.60 20.59
N ARG A 48 2.27 0.77 21.48
CA ARG A 48 2.34 1.07 22.91
C ARG A 48 3.65 1.76 23.28
N ALA A 49 3.64 2.48 24.40
CA ALA A 49 4.82 3.14 24.94
C ALA A 49 5.96 2.17 25.34
N ASP A 50 5.65 0.89 25.54
CA ASP A 50 6.62 -0.17 25.83
C ASP A 50 7.38 -0.68 24.58
N GLY A 51 7.07 -0.13 23.40
CA GLY A 51 7.68 -0.52 22.12
C GLY A 51 6.97 -1.67 21.40
N THR A 52 5.91 -2.22 21.98
CA THR A 52 5.11 -3.26 21.33
C THR A 52 4.21 -2.63 20.26
N SER A 53 4.17 -3.24 19.08
CA SER A 53 3.27 -2.87 18.00
C SER A 53 2.50 -4.07 17.47
N TYR A 54 1.26 -3.87 17.07
CA TYR A 54 0.47 -4.89 16.40
C TYR A 54 -0.46 -4.28 15.36
N THR A 55 -0.73 -5.03 14.30
CA THR A 55 -1.63 -4.64 13.22
C THR A 55 -3.07 -5.00 13.60
N LEU A 56 -3.96 -4.02 13.57
CA LEU A 56 -5.39 -4.18 13.83
C LEU A 56 -6.14 -4.61 12.58
N LEU A 57 -5.78 -4.03 11.44
CA LEU A 57 -6.48 -4.20 10.17
C LEU A 57 -5.47 -4.05 9.02
N ARG A 58 -5.60 -4.92 8.02
CA ARG A 58 -4.89 -4.84 6.75
C ARG A 58 -5.94 -4.75 5.64
N LEU A 59 -5.89 -3.68 4.85
CA LEU A 59 -6.77 -3.48 3.70
C LEU A 59 -5.97 -3.62 2.42
N GLY A 60 -6.50 -4.36 1.46
CA GLY A 60 -5.89 -4.53 0.14
C GLY A 60 -6.41 -5.76 -0.59
N PRO A 61 -6.01 -5.95 -1.85
CA PRO A 61 -5.09 -5.09 -2.59
C PRO A 61 -5.78 -3.83 -3.15
N TYR A 62 -5.09 -2.70 -3.10
CA TYR A 62 -5.42 -1.49 -3.85
C TYR A 62 -4.65 -1.49 -5.17
N PHE A 63 -5.31 -1.12 -6.27
CA PHE A 63 -4.68 -1.07 -7.60
C PHE A 63 -3.96 0.26 -7.89
N GLN A 64 -4.17 1.30 -7.08
CA GLN A 64 -3.60 2.63 -7.26
C GLN A 64 -3.17 3.21 -5.90
N THR A 65 -1.93 3.73 -5.81
CA THR A 65 -1.39 4.29 -4.55
C THR A 65 -2.25 5.39 -3.98
N TRP A 66 -2.74 6.31 -4.82
CA TRP A 66 -3.50 7.47 -4.33
C TRP A 66 -4.82 7.07 -3.63
N VAL A 67 -5.42 5.93 -4.02
CA VAL A 67 -6.61 5.40 -3.35
C VAL A 67 -6.23 4.85 -1.98
N ALA A 68 -5.13 4.09 -1.89
CA ALA A 68 -4.62 3.61 -0.61
C ALA A 68 -4.25 4.77 0.34
N SER A 69 -3.55 5.80 -0.15
CA SER A 69 -3.21 6.98 0.65
C SER A 69 -4.46 7.77 1.07
N HIS A 70 -5.44 7.93 0.18
CA HIS A 70 -6.71 8.58 0.51
C HIS A 70 -7.45 7.86 1.63
N ASP A 71 -7.58 6.52 1.52
CA ASP A 71 -8.23 5.71 2.55
C ASP A 71 -7.44 5.75 3.86
N ALA A 72 -6.11 5.73 3.81
CA ALA A 72 -5.27 5.90 5.00
C ALA A 72 -5.52 7.26 5.69
N ASP A 73 -5.60 8.34 4.93
CA ASP A 73 -5.90 9.69 5.46
C ASP A 73 -7.31 9.77 6.04
N GLN A 74 -8.29 9.15 5.39
CA GLN A 74 -9.66 9.06 5.89
C GLN A 74 -9.72 8.30 7.21
N LEU A 75 -9.06 7.14 7.32
CA LEU A 75 -9.03 6.36 8.54
C LEU A 75 -8.24 7.05 9.67
N ASN A 76 -7.14 7.73 9.36
CA ASN A 76 -6.43 8.57 10.33
C ASN A 76 -7.33 9.70 10.87
N THR A 77 -8.16 10.29 10.01
CA THR A 77 -9.13 11.32 10.42
C THR A 77 -10.21 10.75 11.36
N GLU A 78 -10.77 9.59 11.03
CA GLU A 78 -11.73 8.88 11.90
C GLU A 78 -11.11 8.53 13.26
N LEU A 79 -9.87 8.03 13.26
CA LEU A 79 -9.14 7.71 14.49
C LEU A 79 -8.83 8.96 15.32
N ALA A 80 -8.47 10.09 14.70
CA ALA A 80 -8.26 11.33 15.43
C ALA A 80 -9.52 11.77 16.20
N GLY A 81 -10.71 11.52 15.63
CA GLY A 81 -11.99 11.75 16.31
C GLY A 81 -12.28 10.78 17.47
N ARG A 82 -11.57 9.66 17.56
CA ARG A 82 -11.82 8.56 18.52
C ARG A 82 -10.59 8.18 19.36
N ALA A 83 -9.48 8.92 19.26
CA ALA A 83 -8.16 8.51 19.72
C ALA A 83 -8.09 8.11 21.21
N ALA A 84 -8.98 8.68 22.05
CA ALA A 84 -9.03 8.37 23.47
C ALA A 84 -9.68 7.01 23.81
N THR A 85 -10.43 6.40 22.89
CA THR A 85 -11.28 5.23 23.17
C THR A 85 -10.90 3.97 22.40
N VAL A 86 -10.03 4.05 21.40
CA VAL A 86 -9.72 2.90 20.52
C VAL A 86 -8.99 1.81 21.28
N ILE A 87 -7.81 2.11 21.83
CA ILE A 87 -7.02 1.19 22.66
C ILE A 87 -6.35 1.99 23.77
N PRO A 88 -6.74 1.81 25.04
CA PRO A 88 -6.12 2.53 26.14
C PRO A 88 -4.60 2.33 26.19
N GLY A 89 -3.85 3.44 26.23
CA GLY A 89 -2.39 3.43 26.32
C GLY A 89 -1.65 3.06 25.04
N ALA A 90 -2.34 2.96 23.90
CA ALA A 90 -1.72 2.81 22.59
C ALA A 90 -2.03 3.99 21.67
N THR A 91 -1.07 4.38 20.85
CA THR A 91 -1.25 5.29 19.73
C THR A 91 -1.58 4.46 18.50
N VAL A 92 -2.73 4.70 17.88
CA VAL A 92 -3.14 4.03 16.65
C VAL A 92 -2.83 4.91 15.45
N THR A 93 -2.17 4.38 14.43
CA THR A 93 -1.82 5.09 13.19
C THR A 93 -2.17 4.27 11.97
N VAL A 94 -2.48 4.93 10.86
CA VAL A 94 -2.77 4.30 9.58
C VAL A 94 -1.73 4.73 8.55
N LYS A 95 -1.22 3.77 7.78
CA LYS A 95 -0.23 4.01 6.72
C LYS A 95 -0.56 3.18 5.49
N ASP A 96 -0.42 3.78 4.33
CA ASP A 96 -0.33 3.04 3.08
C ASP A 96 1.05 2.38 2.95
N THR A 97 1.09 1.22 2.30
CA THR A 97 2.28 0.38 2.16
C THR A 97 2.23 -0.43 0.87
N LEU A 98 3.33 -1.11 0.56
CA LEU A 98 3.36 -2.10 -0.52
C LEU A 98 2.61 -3.36 -0.10
N PHE A 99 1.82 -3.91 -1.01
CA PHE A 99 1.14 -5.18 -0.81
C PHE A 99 2.06 -6.34 -1.21
N ASP A 100 2.23 -7.30 -0.32
CA ASP A 100 2.86 -8.59 -0.63
C ASP A 100 1.78 -9.62 -0.92
N ILE A 101 1.77 -10.16 -2.14
CA ILE A 101 0.80 -11.17 -2.58
C ILE A 101 0.89 -12.48 -1.79
N SER A 102 2.06 -12.77 -1.20
CA SER A 102 2.27 -13.95 -0.35
C SER A 102 1.41 -13.89 0.90
N ASP A 103 1.09 -12.68 1.36
CA ASP A 103 0.33 -12.40 2.57
C ASP A 103 -1.16 -12.10 2.28
N HIS A 104 -1.65 -12.32 1.05
CA HIS A 104 -2.98 -11.87 0.62
C HIS A 104 -4.13 -12.31 1.54
N ASP A 105 -4.07 -13.53 2.10
CA ASP A 105 -5.07 -14.06 3.03
C ASP A 105 -5.18 -13.25 4.34
N SER A 106 -4.16 -12.45 4.67
CA SER A 106 -4.16 -11.55 5.82
C SER A 106 -4.81 -10.20 5.55
N TYR A 107 -5.22 -9.91 4.30
CA TYR A 107 -5.82 -8.65 3.89
C TYR A 107 -7.32 -8.79 3.67
N THR A 108 -8.04 -7.77 4.09
CA THR A 108 -9.45 -7.59 3.79
C THR A 108 -9.60 -6.75 2.52
N ASP A 109 -10.44 -7.20 1.60
CA ASP A 109 -10.75 -6.46 0.36
C ASP A 109 -11.48 -5.13 0.71
N PRO A 110 -10.88 -3.97 0.38
CA PRO A 110 -11.46 -2.66 0.71
C PRO A 110 -12.64 -2.28 -0.17
N TYR A 111 -12.89 -2.99 -1.29
CA TYR A 111 -13.95 -2.64 -2.24
C TYR A 111 -15.31 -3.28 -1.93
N LEU A 112 -15.33 -4.28 -1.04
CA LEU A 112 -16.55 -5.01 -0.70
C LEU A 112 -17.32 -4.40 0.47
N THR A 113 -16.65 -3.63 1.33
CA THR A 113 -17.22 -3.08 2.57
C THR A 113 -16.66 -1.68 2.84
N ASP A 114 -17.46 -0.83 3.47
CA ASP A 114 -17.02 0.49 3.95
C ASP A 114 -15.82 0.34 4.91
N ILE A 115 -14.71 1.00 4.58
CA ILE A 115 -13.45 0.92 5.35
C ILE A 115 -13.58 1.43 6.78
N THR A 116 -14.48 2.38 7.04
CA THR A 116 -14.71 2.91 8.40
C THR A 116 -15.48 1.92 9.26
N LYS A 117 -16.34 1.11 8.62
CA LYS A 117 -17.00 -0.02 9.28
C LYS A 117 -16.01 -1.14 9.57
N LEU A 118 -15.14 -1.48 8.62
CA LEU A 118 -14.06 -2.45 8.83
C LEU A 118 -13.15 -2.05 9.99
N LEU A 119 -12.83 -0.74 10.11
CA LEU A 119 -12.10 -0.21 11.25
C LEU A 119 -12.88 -0.38 12.56
N ALA A 120 -14.17 -0.06 12.59
CA ALA A 120 -14.98 -0.20 13.79
C ALA A 120 -15.05 -1.66 14.27
N ASP A 121 -15.29 -2.60 13.36
CA ASP A 121 -15.34 -4.04 13.67
C ASP A 121 -13.98 -4.53 14.20
N ALA A 122 -12.86 -4.08 13.62
CA ALA A 122 -11.51 -4.42 14.09
C ALA A 122 -11.22 -3.87 15.50
N VAL A 123 -11.71 -2.68 15.82
CA VAL A 123 -11.54 -2.07 17.14
C VAL A 123 -12.40 -2.77 18.20
N GLU A 124 -13.66 -3.13 17.88
CA GLU A 124 -14.49 -3.95 18.76
C GLU A 124 -13.84 -5.30 19.05
N GLY A 125 -13.28 -5.98 18.05
CA GLY A 125 -12.63 -7.28 18.23
C GLY A 125 -11.41 -7.29 19.17
N VAL A 126 -10.78 -6.14 19.40
CA VAL A 126 -9.64 -6.00 20.33
C VAL A 126 -10.07 -5.58 21.74
N THR A 127 -11.27 -5.02 21.87
CA THR A 127 -11.82 -4.52 23.13
C THR A 127 -12.79 -5.49 23.83
N ALA A 128 -13.27 -6.51 23.10
CA ALA A 128 -14.10 -7.61 23.60
C ALA A 128 -13.30 -8.66 24.39
#